data_AF-A0A3P3Y1L8-F1
#
_entry.id   AF-A0A3P3Y1L8-F1
#
_cell.length_a   1.000
_cell.length_b   1.000
_cell.length_c   1.000
_cell.angle_alpha   90.00
_cell.angle_beta   90.00
_cell.angle_gamma   90.00
#
_symmetry.space_group_name_H-M   'P 1'
#
loop_
_entity.id
_entity.type
_entity.pdbx_description
1 polymer ?
#
loop_
_entity_poly.entity_id
_entity_poly.type
_entity_poly.pdbx_seq_one_letter_code
_entity_poly.pdbx_strand_id
1 'polypeptide(L)'
;MAERDEAEASGERPALKFIDRRLSDPHDARLVGAPLSAADDGDDKLKRMADAFSTIIECLGEDPQRDGLRLTPMRAARALAFFTSGYETSLKEIVGGAIFDENIDELVVVRDITIHSMCEHHLVPFVGKVHIGYIPQGSVLGLSKLARIAEMFSRRLQVQERLTKQIAEAIQQIINPKERWVHNGH
;
A
#
# COMPACT_ATOMS: atom_id res chain seq x y z
N MET A 1 -1.96 -36.22 56.35
CA MET A 1 -1.43 -36.64 55.03
C MET A 1 -2.50 -36.23 54.04
N ALA A 2 -2.28 -35.11 53.36
CA ALA A 2 -3.32 -34.27 52.77
C ALA A 2 -3.73 -34.74 51.35
N GLU A 3 -5.03 -34.78 51.11
CA GLU A 3 -5.66 -34.53 49.82
C GLU A 3 -6.33 -33.15 49.90
N ARG A 4 -6.05 -32.25 48.94
CA ARG A 4 -7.00 -31.44 48.15
C ARG A 4 -6.31 -30.26 47.45
N ASP A 5 -6.87 -29.98 46.26
CA ASP A 5 -6.63 -28.93 45.28
C ASP A 5 -6.13 -27.57 45.78
N GLU A 6 -5.11 -27.03 45.09
CA GLU A 6 -4.97 -25.59 44.84
C GLU A 6 -4.48 -25.37 43.39
N ALA A 7 -5.26 -24.59 42.66
CA ALA A 7 -4.95 -24.05 41.35
C ALA A 7 -4.20 -22.72 41.52
N GLU A 8 -3.06 -22.53 40.83
CA GLU A 8 -2.71 -21.24 40.20
C GLU A 8 -1.40 -21.29 39.37
N ALA A 9 -1.52 -20.68 38.18
CA ALA A 9 -0.54 -19.82 37.51
C ALA A 9 0.86 -20.35 37.10
N SER A 10 1.04 -20.60 35.79
CA SER A 10 2.02 -19.80 35.02
C SER A 10 1.66 -19.82 33.53
N GLY A 11 1.56 -18.62 32.94
CA GLY A 11 0.91 -18.38 31.66
C GLY A 11 1.78 -18.67 30.45
N GLU A 12 1.25 -19.51 29.55
CA GLU A 12 1.65 -19.53 28.16
C GLU A 12 1.11 -18.27 27.46
N ARG A 13 2.03 -17.42 26.99
CA ARG A 13 1.69 -16.32 26.08
C ARG A 13 1.19 -16.94 24.77
N PRO A 14 0.00 -16.59 24.25
CA PRO A 14 -0.48 -17.16 23.02
C PRO A 14 0.41 -16.69 21.86
N ALA A 15 0.94 -17.67 21.10
CA ALA A 15 1.75 -17.45 19.93
C ALA A 15 1.00 -16.55 18.92
N LEU A 16 1.56 -15.38 18.66
CA LEU A 16 1.18 -14.53 17.54
C LEU A 16 1.32 -15.36 16.26
N LYS A 17 0.20 -15.72 15.63
CA LYS A 17 0.19 -16.27 14.28
C LYS A 17 0.64 -15.17 13.33
N PHE A 18 1.95 -15.11 13.09
CA PHE A 18 2.56 -14.35 12.02
C PHE A 18 1.91 -14.74 10.70
N ILE A 19 1.12 -13.84 10.13
CA ILE A 19 0.67 -13.95 8.75
C ILE A 19 1.81 -13.38 7.90
N ASP A 20 2.82 -14.22 7.62
CA ASP A 20 3.83 -13.95 6.61
C ASP A 20 3.58 -14.84 5.38
N ARG A 21 3.25 -14.19 4.25
CA ARG A 21 3.88 -14.40 2.93
C ARG A 21 3.07 -13.81 1.78
N ARG A 22 3.79 -13.16 0.85
CA ARG A 22 3.46 -12.84 -0.56
C ARG A 22 3.08 -11.38 -0.91
N LEU A 23 3.89 -10.39 -0.54
CA LEU A 23 3.80 -9.04 -1.13
C LEU A 23 5.14 -8.47 -1.65
N SER A 24 6.18 -9.29 -1.81
CA SER A 24 7.55 -8.79 -1.98
C SER A 24 8.22 -9.04 -3.34
N ASP A 25 7.52 -9.58 -4.34
CA ASP A 25 8.13 -9.81 -5.67
C ASP A 25 7.65 -8.76 -6.67
N PRO A 26 8.50 -7.77 -7.04
CA PRO A 26 8.17 -6.77 -8.06
C PRO A 26 8.07 -7.37 -9.49
N HIS A 27 8.47 -8.63 -9.68
CA HIS A 27 8.28 -9.41 -10.90
C HIS A 27 7.08 -10.37 -10.83
N ASP A 28 6.27 -10.37 -9.76
CA ASP A 28 5.08 -11.22 -9.71
C ASP A 28 4.09 -10.79 -10.81
N ALA A 29 3.98 -11.63 -11.84
CA ALA A 29 3.06 -11.44 -12.96
C ALA A 29 1.60 -11.29 -12.52
N ARG A 30 1.25 -11.68 -11.28
CA ARG A 30 -0.09 -11.48 -10.69
C ARG A 30 -0.31 -10.05 -10.17
N LEU A 31 0.73 -9.30 -9.82
CA LEU A 31 0.62 -7.87 -9.47
C LEU A 31 0.40 -7.00 -10.71
N VAL A 32 0.96 -7.42 -11.86
CA VAL A 32 0.80 -6.76 -13.17
C VAL A 32 -0.51 -7.16 -13.87
N GLY A 33 -1.33 -8.02 -13.24
CA GLY A 33 -2.44 -8.75 -13.86
C GLY A 33 -3.86 -8.41 -13.38
N ALA A 34 -4.10 -7.23 -12.80
CA ALA A 34 -5.48 -6.79 -12.55
C ALA A 34 -6.05 -6.09 -13.80
N PRO A 35 -7.23 -6.52 -14.33
CA PRO A 35 -7.85 -5.81 -15.43
C PRO A 35 -8.39 -4.47 -14.93
N LEU A 36 -7.81 -3.37 -15.41
CA LEU A 36 -8.44 -2.06 -15.38
C LEU A 36 -9.70 -2.15 -16.27
N SER A 37 -10.86 -1.87 -15.69
CA SER A 37 -12.16 -2.02 -16.35
C SER A 37 -12.26 -1.21 -17.65
N ALA A 38 -12.92 -1.79 -18.64
CA ALA A 38 -13.13 -1.25 -19.98
C ALA A 38 -13.98 0.03 -19.99
N ALA A 39 -13.36 1.13 -20.43
CA ALA A 39 -13.98 2.24 -21.13
C ALA A 39 -12.89 2.86 -22.04
N ASP A 40 -13.25 3.23 -23.27
CA ASP A 40 -12.36 3.49 -24.42
C ASP A 40 -11.17 4.46 -24.19
N ASP A 41 -11.18 5.28 -23.13
CA ASP A 41 -10.10 6.21 -22.79
C ASP A 41 -8.83 5.51 -22.23
N GLY A 42 -8.99 4.32 -21.64
CA GLY A 42 -7.88 3.56 -21.04
C GLY A 42 -6.90 3.00 -22.08
N ASP A 43 -7.39 2.71 -23.29
CA ASP A 43 -6.57 2.18 -24.38
C ASP A 43 -5.74 3.30 -25.03
N ASP A 44 -6.30 4.49 -25.22
CA ASP A 44 -5.56 5.63 -25.79
C ASP A 44 -4.46 6.16 -24.85
N LYS A 45 -4.77 6.30 -23.54
CA LYS A 45 -3.77 6.69 -22.52
C LYS A 45 -2.59 5.72 -22.51
N LEU A 46 -2.85 4.41 -22.49
CA LEU A 46 -1.79 3.40 -22.44
C LEU A 46 -0.97 3.35 -23.74
N LYS A 47 -1.61 3.53 -24.90
CA LYS A 47 -0.90 3.64 -26.18
C LYS A 47 0.05 4.83 -26.18
N ARG A 48 -0.43 6.02 -25.80
CA ARG A 48 0.40 7.23 -25.72
C ARG A 48 1.58 7.07 -24.75
N MET A 49 1.37 6.42 -23.60
CA MET A 49 2.45 6.09 -22.68
C MET A 49 3.45 5.10 -23.29
N ALA A 50 2.97 4.08 -24.00
CA ALA A 50 3.83 3.12 -24.68
C ALA A 50 4.68 3.81 -25.76
N ASP A 51 4.10 4.69 -26.57
CA ASP A 51 4.85 5.44 -27.60
C ASP A 51 5.97 6.29 -26.97
N ALA A 52 5.69 6.93 -25.82
CA ALA A 52 6.69 7.67 -25.06
C ALA A 52 7.81 6.75 -24.54
N PHE A 53 7.49 5.55 -24.03
CA PHE A 53 8.49 4.57 -23.63
C PHE A 53 9.31 4.03 -24.80
N SER A 54 8.72 3.87 -25.99
CA SER A 54 9.46 3.52 -27.20
C SER A 54 10.50 4.60 -27.52
N THR A 55 10.07 5.87 -27.47
CA THR A 55 10.97 7.02 -27.69
C THR A 55 12.10 7.05 -26.67
N ILE A 56 11.81 6.80 -25.39
CA ILE A 56 12.84 6.72 -24.34
C ILE A 56 13.86 5.62 -24.66
N ILE A 57 13.41 4.44 -25.07
CA ILE A 57 14.29 3.31 -25.41
C ILE A 57 15.22 3.68 -26.58
N GLU A 58 14.69 4.30 -27.63
CA GLU A 58 15.49 4.79 -28.76
C GLU A 58 16.51 5.84 -28.32
N CYS A 59 16.12 6.79 -27.47
CA CYS A 59 17.02 7.81 -26.92
C CYS A 59 18.14 7.22 -26.05
N LEU A 60 17.96 6.01 -25.49
CA LEU A 60 19.01 5.29 -24.77
C LEU A 60 19.98 4.56 -25.71
N GLY A 61 19.74 4.57 -27.03
CA GLY A 61 20.58 3.91 -28.03
C GLY A 61 20.24 2.42 -28.25
N GLU A 62 19.12 1.94 -27.73
CA GLU A 62 18.65 0.57 -27.93
C GLU A 62 17.73 0.46 -29.16
N ASP A 63 17.65 -0.74 -29.76
CA ASP A 63 16.69 -1.06 -30.82
C ASP A 63 15.36 -1.57 -30.22
N PRO A 64 14.24 -0.82 -30.30
CA PRO A 64 12.95 -1.27 -29.78
C PRO A 64 12.40 -2.52 -30.46
N GLN A 65 12.87 -2.86 -31.67
CA GLN A 65 12.39 -4.00 -32.44
C GLN A 65 13.06 -5.31 -32.04
N ARG A 66 14.14 -5.28 -31.24
CA ARG A 66 14.77 -6.52 -30.76
C ARG A 66 13.80 -7.34 -29.93
N ASP A 67 13.92 -8.67 -30.00
CA ASP A 67 12.95 -9.61 -29.41
C ASP A 67 12.63 -9.32 -27.93
N GLY A 68 13.62 -8.91 -27.14
CA GLY A 68 13.46 -8.59 -25.72
C GLY A 68 12.73 -7.27 -25.43
N LEU A 69 12.70 -6.33 -26.39
CA LEU A 69 12.14 -4.98 -26.21
C LEU A 69 10.83 -4.73 -26.95
N ARG A 70 10.46 -5.55 -27.93
CA ARG A 70 9.25 -5.34 -28.73
C ARG A 70 7.98 -5.12 -27.90
N LEU A 71 7.86 -5.77 -26.73
CA LEU A 71 6.74 -5.60 -25.81
C LEU A 71 7.05 -4.68 -24.60
N THR A 72 8.28 -4.22 -24.46
CA THR A 72 8.70 -3.35 -23.34
C THR A 72 7.91 -2.05 -23.27
N PRO A 73 7.65 -1.31 -24.35
CA PRO A 73 6.87 -0.06 -24.27
C PRO A 73 5.52 -0.23 -23.58
N MET A 74 4.74 -1.23 -24.01
CA MET A 74 3.44 -1.54 -23.42
C MET A 74 3.55 -2.08 -21.99
N ARG A 75 4.54 -2.93 -21.70
CA ARG A 75 4.80 -3.42 -20.33
C ARG A 75 5.15 -2.26 -19.38
N ALA A 76 6.00 -1.34 -19.81
CA ALA A 76 6.42 -0.16 -19.05
C ALA A 76 5.24 0.79 -18.81
N ALA A 77 4.41 1.05 -19.82
CA ALA A 77 3.20 1.83 -19.70
C ALA A 77 2.24 1.27 -18.64
N ARG A 78 1.96 -0.05 -18.70
CA ARG A 78 1.10 -0.74 -17.73
C ARG A 78 1.69 -0.73 -16.32
N ALA A 79 3.00 -0.95 -16.19
CA ALA A 79 3.68 -0.90 -14.90
C ALA A 79 3.57 0.49 -14.26
N LEU A 80 3.86 1.55 -15.03
CA LEU A 80 3.76 2.92 -14.52
C LEU A 80 2.31 3.32 -14.18
N ALA A 81 1.33 2.89 -14.98
CA ALA A 81 -0.08 3.07 -14.66
C ALA A 81 -0.45 2.37 -13.33
N PHE A 82 0.01 1.13 -13.12
CA PHE A 82 -0.19 0.42 -11.86
C PHE A 82 0.47 1.12 -10.67
N PHE A 83 1.74 1.54 -10.80
CA PHE A 83 2.46 2.27 -9.75
C PHE A 83 1.83 3.63 -9.40
N THR A 84 0.95 4.15 -10.26
CA THR A 84 0.23 5.42 -10.06
C THR A 84 -1.29 5.25 -9.86
N SER A 85 -1.78 4.01 -9.72
CA SER A 85 -3.21 3.70 -9.59
C SER A 85 -3.87 4.28 -8.33
N GLY A 86 -3.07 4.72 -7.36
CA GLY A 86 -3.52 5.38 -6.14
C GLY A 86 -4.20 6.74 -6.39
N TYR A 87 -4.01 7.36 -7.57
CA TYR A 87 -4.75 8.58 -7.95
C TYR A 87 -6.23 8.30 -8.27
N GLU A 88 -6.53 7.11 -8.79
CA GLU A 88 -7.88 6.70 -9.21
C GLU A 88 -8.63 5.97 -8.09
N THR A 89 -7.94 5.66 -6.98
CA THR A 89 -8.53 4.98 -5.83
C THR A 89 -9.14 6.00 -4.86
N SER A 90 -10.40 5.79 -4.41
CA SER A 90 -11.01 6.67 -3.41
C SER A 90 -10.85 6.15 -1.98
N LEU A 91 -10.67 7.08 -1.04
CA LEU A 91 -10.57 6.74 0.38
C LEU A 91 -11.86 6.09 0.91
N LYS A 92 -13.02 6.56 0.42
CA LYS A 92 -14.35 6.06 0.79
C LYS A 92 -14.53 4.59 0.40
N GLU A 93 -14.12 4.19 -0.80
CA GLU A 93 -14.18 2.79 -1.26
C GLU A 93 -13.24 1.89 -0.46
N ILE A 94 -12.06 2.39 -0.06
CA ILE A 94 -11.14 1.61 0.79
C ILE A 94 -11.79 1.33 2.14
N VAL A 95 -12.34 2.36 2.80
CA VAL A 95 -12.98 2.20 4.11
C VAL A 95 -14.15 1.23 4.01
N GLY A 96 -15.04 1.42 3.03
CA GLY A 96 -16.10 0.46 2.71
C GLY A 96 -17.00 0.08 3.90
N GLY A 97 -17.19 0.99 4.86
CA GLY A 97 -17.99 0.75 6.07
C GLY A 97 -17.30 -0.10 7.15
N ALA A 98 -16.01 -0.41 7.03
CA ALA A 98 -15.25 -1.19 8.02
C ALA A 98 -14.81 -0.36 9.24
N ILE A 99 -15.74 0.42 9.78
CA ILE A 99 -15.59 1.17 11.03
C ILE A 99 -16.46 0.48 12.06
N PHE A 100 -15.86 0.09 13.16
CA PHE A 100 -16.51 -0.66 14.23
C PHE A 100 -16.62 0.23 15.47
N ASP A 101 -17.82 0.31 16.04
CA ASP A 101 -18.04 0.97 17.33
C ASP A 101 -17.58 0.01 18.42
N GLU A 102 -16.32 0.13 18.78
CA GLU A 102 -15.71 -0.56 19.90
C GLU A 102 -15.26 0.51 20.88
N ASN A 103 -15.67 0.37 22.14
CA ASN A 103 -15.36 1.32 23.21
C ASN A 103 -13.90 1.15 23.68
N ILE A 104 -12.97 1.21 22.72
CA ILE A 104 -11.53 1.13 22.89
C ILE A 104 -11.00 2.55 22.91
N ASP A 105 -10.26 2.87 23.97
CA ASP A 105 -9.53 4.13 24.15
C ASP A 105 -8.02 3.90 24.36
N GLU A 106 -7.56 2.70 24.04
CA GLU A 106 -6.14 2.29 24.06
C GLU A 106 -5.45 2.48 22.70
N LEU A 107 -4.12 2.52 22.71
CA LEU A 107 -3.31 2.69 21.51
C LEU A 107 -3.42 1.47 20.57
N VAL A 108 -3.91 1.72 19.35
CA VAL A 108 -3.87 0.75 18.24
C VAL A 108 -2.63 0.99 17.41
N VAL A 109 -1.83 -0.06 17.16
CA VAL A 109 -0.61 0.04 16.32
C VAL A 109 -0.57 -1.07 15.28
N VAL A 110 -0.36 -0.68 14.02
CA VAL A 110 0.02 -1.58 12.92
C VAL A 110 1.43 -1.20 12.47
N ARG A 111 2.34 -2.17 12.45
CA ARG A 111 3.76 -1.98 12.12
C ARG A 111 4.13 -2.82 10.90
N ASP A 112 5.27 -2.45 10.29
CA ASP A 112 5.88 -3.20 9.20
C ASP A 112 4.98 -3.30 7.96
N ILE A 113 4.22 -2.23 7.66
CA ILE A 113 3.48 -2.12 6.41
C ILE A 113 4.47 -1.79 5.30
N THR A 114 4.86 -2.79 4.52
CA THR A 114 5.73 -2.58 3.36
C THR A 114 4.98 -1.75 2.31
N ILE A 115 5.61 -0.67 1.87
CA ILE A 115 5.11 0.19 0.80
C ILE A 115 6.10 0.27 -0.35
N HIS A 116 5.56 0.33 -1.55
CA HIS A 116 6.29 0.64 -2.77
C HIS A 116 5.71 1.93 -3.34
N SER A 117 6.59 2.87 -3.68
CA SER A 117 6.20 4.17 -4.23
C SER A 117 7.21 4.64 -5.27
N MET A 118 6.88 5.72 -5.97
CA MET A 118 7.70 6.29 -7.04
C MET A 118 8.14 7.69 -6.64
N CYS A 119 9.45 7.95 -6.62
CA CYS A 119 9.97 9.28 -6.33
C CYS A 119 9.58 10.25 -7.46
N GLU A 120 8.90 11.35 -7.12
CA GLU A 120 8.44 12.30 -8.14
C GLU A 120 9.58 13.05 -8.85
N HIS A 121 10.76 13.14 -8.24
CA HIS A 121 11.91 13.84 -8.82
C HIS A 121 12.59 13.07 -9.96
N HIS A 122 12.58 11.73 -9.88
CA HIS A 122 13.37 10.89 -10.78
C HIS A 122 12.56 9.77 -11.43
N LEU A 123 11.31 9.56 -11.00
CA LEU A 123 10.48 8.42 -11.39
C LEU A 123 11.15 7.07 -11.11
N VAL A 124 11.94 7.02 -10.03
CA VAL A 124 12.62 5.81 -9.55
C VAL A 124 11.87 5.27 -8.33
N PRO A 125 11.68 3.95 -8.20
CA PRO A 125 11.02 3.37 -7.05
C PRO A 125 11.77 3.67 -5.75
N PHE A 126 11.04 3.90 -4.67
CA PHE A 126 11.54 3.74 -3.31
C PHE A 126 10.64 2.77 -2.56
N VAL A 127 11.28 1.97 -1.70
CA VAL A 127 10.62 0.98 -0.86
C VAL A 127 10.91 1.35 0.59
N GLY A 128 9.91 1.20 1.45
CA GLY A 128 10.06 1.48 2.87
C GLY A 128 8.98 0.79 3.68
N LYS A 129 9.01 1.05 4.98
CA LYS A 129 8.01 0.55 5.93
C LYS A 129 7.25 1.70 6.54
N VAL A 130 5.93 1.56 6.60
CA VAL A 130 5.06 2.48 7.35
C VAL A 130 4.65 1.80 8.65
N HIS A 131 4.72 2.57 9.73
CA HIS A 131 4.13 2.22 11.01
C HIS A 131 3.02 3.22 11.32
N ILE A 132 1.85 2.73 11.67
CA ILE A 132 0.66 3.53 11.93
C ILE A 132 0.20 3.25 13.35
N GLY A 133 0.02 4.31 14.14
CA GLY A 133 -0.57 4.26 15.47
C GLY A 133 -1.66 5.31 15.65
N TYR A 134 -2.72 5.00 16.38
CA TYR A 134 -3.73 5.99 16.78
C TYR A 134 -4.46 5.56 18.05
N ILE A 135 -5.02 6.54 18.76
CA ILE A 135 -5.88 6.31 19.92
C ILE A 135 -7.33 6.58 19.51
N PRO A 136 -8.19 5.54 19.41
CA PRO A 136 -9.58 5.69 18.99
C PRO A 136 -10.41 6.49 19.99
N GLN A 137 -11.54 7.00 19.50
CA GLN A 137 -12.58 7.63 20.33
C GLN A 137 -13.91 6.92 20.07
N GLY A 138 -14.02 5.67 20.53
CA GLY A 138 -15.22 4.85 20.36
C GLY A 138 -15.38 4.24 18.96
N SER A 139 -14.44 4.44 18.03
CA SER A 139 -14.51 3.81 16.72
C SER A 139 -13.15 3.34 16.23
N VAL A 140 -13.10 2.10 15.76
CA VAL A 140 -11.88 1.43 15.29
C VAL A 140 -12.02 1.13 13.80
N LEU A 141 -10.97 1.44 13.04
CA LEU A 141 -10.87 1.06 11.64
C LEU A 141 -10.29 -0.35 11.53
N GLY A 142 -10.91 -1.20 10.70
CA GLY A 142 -10.37 -2.55 10.46
C GLY A 142 -8.90 -2.51 10.02
N LEU A 143 -8.03 -3.29 10.69
CA LEU A 143 -6.57 -3.18 10.54
C LEU A 143 -6.08 -3.33 9.08
N SER A 144 -6.74 -4.18 8.29
CA SER A 144 -6.43 -4.36 6.86
C SER A 144 -6.67 -3.10 6.01
N LYS A 145 -7.50 -2.16 6.48
CA LYS A 145 -7.76 -0.89 5.81
C LYS A 145 -6.61 0.08 5.98
N LEU A 146 -5.89 0.05 7.10
CA LEU A 146 -4.72 0.92 7.32
C LEU A 146 -3.63 0.63 6.28
N ALA A 147 -3.36 -0.65 6.01
CA ALA A 147 -2.44 -1.06 4.96
C ALA A 147 -2.89 -0.60 3.57
N ARG A 148 -4.20 -0.71 3.27
CA ARG A 148 -4.77 -0.26 1.99
C ARG A 148 -4.73 1.27 1.82
N ILE A 149 -4.90 2.02 2.90
CA ILE A 149 -4.74 3.49 2.88
C ILE A 149 -3.29 3.85 2.59
N ALA A 150 -2.33 3.20 3.25
CA ALA A 150 -0.91 3.40 2.99
C ALA A 150 -0.57 3.10 1.52
N GLU A 151 -1.08 1.99 0.98
CA GLU A 151 -0.90 1.59 -0.42
C GLU A 151 -1.53 2.58 -1.41
N MET A 152 -2.73 3.10 -1.14
CA MET A 152 -3.38 4.11 -1.98
C MET A 152 -2.51 5.36 -2.14
N PHE A 153 -1.88 5.84 -1.07
CA PHE A 153 -1.00 7.00 -1.17
C PHE A 153 0.39 6.63 -1.71
N SER A 154 0.88 5.41 -1.46
CA SER A 154 2.19 4.98 -1.97
C SER A 154 2.16 4.76 -3.48
N ARG A 155 1.03 4.34 -4.06
CA ARG A 155 0.84 4.17 -5.52
C ARG A 155 0.60 5.50 -6.24
N ARG A 156 1.49 6.47 -6.02
CA ARG A 156 1.51 7.82 -6.60
C ARG A 156 2.95 8.25 -6.83
N LEU A 157 3.14 9.34 -7.56
CA LEU A 157 4.41 10.07 -7.51
C LEU A 157 4.49 10.82 -6.18
N GLN A 158 5.56 10.60 -5.43
CA GLN A 158 5.65 11.00 -4.03
C GLN A 158 7.03 11.52 -3.62
N VAL A 159 7.00 12.27 -2.52
CA VAL A 159 8.10 12.47 -1.59
C VAL A 159 7.73 11.84 -0.24
N GLN A 160 8.72 11.33 0.51
CA GLN A 160 8.47 10.53 1.70
C GLN A 160 7.69 11.30 2.78
N GLU A 161 7.99 12.59 2.94
CA GLU A 161 7.36 13.48 3.92
C GLU A 161 5.88 13.68 3.62
N ARG A 162 5.54 13.86 2.34
CA ARG A 162 4.16 14.03 1.88
C ARG A 162 3.36 12.75 2.06
N LEU A 163 3.96 11.60 1.73
CA LEU A 163 3.33 10.30 1.90
C LEU A 163 2.92 10.06 3.36
N THR A 164 3.83 10.27 4.31
CA THR A 164 3.55 10.15 5.76
C THR A 164 2.39 11.05 6.18
N LYS A 165 2.43 12.32 5.75
CA LYS A 165 1.40 13.33 6.09
C LYS A 165 0.03 12.94 5.56
N GLN A 166 -0.06 12.51 4.29
CA GLN A 166 -1.32 12.13 3.67
C GLN A 166 -1.97 10.91 4.34
N ILE A 167 -1.18 9.91 4.72
CA ILE A 167 -1.68 8.75 5.47
C ILE A 167 -2.25 9.20 6.82
N ALA A 168 -1.51 10.05 7.55
CA ALA A 168 -1.97 10.57 8.84
C ALA A 168 -3.26 11.39 8.72
N GLU A 169 -3.36 12.26 7.70
CA GLU A 169 -4.56 13.07 7.44
C GLU A 169 -5.77 12.20 7.07
N ALA A 170 -5.57 11.16 6.25
CA ALA A 170 -6.64 10.23 5.90
C ALA A 170 -7.18 9.49 7.13
N ILE A 171 -6.31 9.02 8.03
CA ILE A 171 -6.74 8.39 9.28
C ILE A 171 -7.53 9.38 10.14
N GLN A 172 -7.08 10.63 10.26
CA GLN A 172 -7.82 11.67 10.98
C GLN A 172 -9.23 11.87 10.40
N GLN A 173 -9.34 11.96 9.08
CA GLN A 173 -10.62 12.18 8.41
C GLN A 173 -11.61 11.02 8.59
N ILE A 174 -11.13 9.78 8.68
CA ILE A 174 -11.99 8.59 8.73
C ILE A 174 -12.52 8.33 10.15
N ILE A 175 -11.63 8.36 11.15
CA ILE A 175 -11.98 7.90 12.52
C ILE A 175 -11.91 9.01 13.57
N ASN A 176 -11.46 10.22 13.20
CA ASN A 176 -11.31 11.36 14.10
C ASN A 176 -10.73 11.00 15.48
N PRO A 177 -9.53 10.38 15.54
CA PRO A 177 -8.98 9.86 16.78
C PRO A 177 -8.51 10.99 17.70
N LYS A 178 -8.31 10.68 18.99
CA LYS A 178 -7.76 11.64 19.97
C LYS A 178 -6.32 12.03 19.61
N GLU A 179 -5.50 11.04 19.26
CA GLU A 179 -4.11 11.21 18.82
C GLU A 179 -3.79 10.24 17.68
N ARG A 180 -2.81 10.59 16.84
CA ARG A 180 -2.36 9.76 15.71
C ARG A 180 -0.87 9.95 15.42
N TRP A 181 -0.24 8.88 14.93
CA TRP A 181 1.18 8.80 14.62
C TRP A 181 1.40 7.97 13.35
N VAL A 182 2.17 8.50 12.41
CA VAL A 182 2.62 7.76 11.22
C VAL A 182 4.11 7.98 11.08
N HIS A 183 4.86 6.88 10.94
CA HIS A 183 6.31 6.91 10.76
C HIS A 183 6.70 6.06 9.55
N ASN A 184 7.52 6.64 8.67
CA ASN A 184 8.18 5.92 7.60
C ASN A 184 9.60 5.54 8.05
N GLY A 185 9.84 4.25 8.21
CA GLY A 185 11.14 3.67 8.50
C GLY A 185 11.82 3.15 7.22
N HIS A 186 13.15 3.13 7.24
CA HIS A 186 13.99 2.49 6.24
C HIS A 186 14.13 0.98 6.49
#